data_AF-A0A132AFE6-F1
#
_entry.id   AF-A0A132AFE6-F1
#
_cell.length_a   1.000
_cell.length_b   1.000
_cell.length_c   1.000
_cell.angle_alpha   90.00
_cell.angle_beta   90.00
_cell.angle_gamma   90.00
#
_symmetry.space_group_name_H-M   'P 1'
#
loop_
_entity.id
_entity.type
_entity.pdbx_description
1 polymer ?
#
loop_
_entity_poly.entity_id
_entity_poly.type
_entity_poly.pdbx_seq_one_letter_code
_entity_poly.pdbx_strand_id
1 'polypeptide(L)'
;MPEVGVLEPQDEVRIYTNWLFAELTREQFIQSGIDEATINENEELSFLNVEVNSKLMKRIAKDLQVISDDFAKSSERFRVLEKAQQVNFDNVNYEDFRGFLNELFRDGITREKIVVLFYFCSDVVVRAYSSPFKELRRLFEWFLTYIIDRIGTWVLNHGGWSIVLGTYMVPAFTQSIFYWLGSAALVMFIIFIANKSSLSRFYSGDFKLSVT
;
A
#
# COMPACT_ATOMS: atom_id res chain seq x y z
N MET A 1 17.85 36.72 -2.94
CA MET A 1 17.41 35.34 -3.22
C MET A 1 17.93 34.49 -2.08
N PRO A 2 17.08 33.91 -1.21
CA PRO A 2 17.58 33.00 -0.21
C PRO A 2 17.99 31.70 -0.91
N GLU A 3 19.20 31.27 -0.57
CA GLU A 3 19.77 29.98 -0.91
C GLU A 3 18.78 28.88 -0.51
N VAL A 4 18.38 28.03 -1.46
CA VAL A 4 17.53 26.87 -1.17
C VAL A 4 18.38 25.93 -0.32
N GLY A 5 18.31 26.10 1.00
CA GLY A 5 18.90 25.18 1.95
C GLY A 5 18.44 23.78 1.61
N VAL A 6 19.37 22.84 1.57
CA VAL A 6 19.07 21.42 1.42
C VAL A 6 18.06 21.08 2.52
N LEU A 7 16.83 20.74 2.13
CA LEU A 7 15.80 20.36 3.08
C LEU A 7 16.30 19.14 3.86
N GLU A 8 16.06 19.14 5.16
CA GLU A 8 16.37 17.97 5.98
C GLU A 8 15.55 16.77 5.47
N PRO A 9 16.11 15.55 5.46
CA PRO A 9 15.42 14.37 4.92
C PRO A 9 14.03 14.12 5.51
N GLN A 10 13.83 14.37 6.81
CA GLN A 10 12.53 14.25 7.46
C GLN A 10 11.50 15.27 6.93
N ASP A 11 11.93 16.49 6.65
CA ASP A 11 11.06 17.54 6.14
C ASP A 11 10.67 17.25 4.69
N GLU A 12 11.62 16.73 3.90
CA GLU A 12 11.35 16.26 2.54
C GLU A 12 10.30 15.14 2.52
N VAL A 13 10.47 14.11 3.35
CA VAL A 13 9.49 13.01 3.46
C VAL A 13 8.13 13.53 3.90
N ARG A 14 8.07 14.45 4.87
CA ARG A 14 6.81 15.04 5.33
C ARG A 14 6.10 15.83 4.24
N ILE A 15 6.82 16.71 3.54
CA ILE A 15 6.27 17.53 2.45
C ILE A 15 5.73 16.63 1.33
N TYR A 16 6.49 15.60 0.94
CA TYR A 16 6.07 14.68 -0.11
C TYR A 16 4.92 13.78 0.32
N THR A 17 4.87 13.37 1.58
CA THR A 17 3.73 12.61 2.12
C THR A 17 2.45 13.42 2.03
N ASN A 18 2.48 14.69 2.46
CA ASN A 18 1.34 15.58 2.38
C ASN A 18 0.88 15.79 0.94
N TRP A 19 1.81 16.12 0.05
CA TRP A 19 1.51 16.31 -1.36
C TRP A 19 0.94 15.03 -2.00
N LEU A 20 1.55 13.87 -1.75
CA LEU A 20 1.12 12.59 -2.31
C LEU A 20 -0.31 12.24 -1.86
N PHE A 21 -0.61 12.47 -0.58
CA PHE A 21 -1.93 12.17 -0.05
C PHE A 21 -2.99 13.14 -0.57
N ALA A 22 -2.68 14.44 -0.64
CA ALA A 22 -3.54 15.45 -1.25
C ALA A 22 -3.81 15.13 -2.74
N GLU A 23 -2.78 14.79 -3.50
CA GLU A 23 -2.88 14.46 -4.93
C GLU A 23 -3.77 13.25 -5.16
N LEU A 24 -3.52 12.13 -4.46
CA LEU A 24 -4.36 10.93 -4.60
C LEU A 24 -5.80 11.19 -4.15
N THR A 25 -5.99 11.98 -3.09
CA THR A 25 -7.35 12.33 -2.64
C THR A 25 -8.07 13.15 -3.70
N ARG A 26 -7.39 14.13 -4.31
CA ARG A 26 -7.90 14.93 -5.42
C ARG A 26 -8.27 14.05 -6.62
N GLU A 27 -7.42 13.10 -7.01
CA GLU A 27 -7.72 12.14 -8.07
C GLU A 27 -9.01 11.34 -7.76
N GLN A 28 -9.20 10.90 -6.52
CA GLN A 28 -10.41 10.16 -6.13
C GLN A 28 -11.68 11.04 -6.14
N PHE A 29 -11.58 12.33 -5.80
CA PHE A 29 -12.68 13.28 -5.96
C PHE A 29 -13.10 13.41 -7.44
N ILE A 30 -12.12 13.57 -8.33
CA ILE A 30 -12.34 13.67 -9.77
C ILE A 30 -12.98 12.38 -10.31
N GLN A 31 -12.46 11.22 -9.90
CA GLN A 31 -13.03 9.92 -10.28
C GLN A 31 -14.46 9.71 -9.76
N SER A 32 -14.82 10.37 -8.67
CA SER A 32 -16.17 10.34 -8.10
C SER A 32 -17.12 11.36 -8.73
N GLY A 33 -16.65 12.13 -9.73
CA GLY A 33 -17.46 13.08 -10.50
C GLY A 33 -17.42 14.52 -9.97
N ILE A 34 -16.58 14.83 -8.98
CA ILE A 34 -16.37 16.20 -8.51
C ILE A 34 -15.28 16.85 -9.36
N ASP A 35 -15.65 17.85 -10.16
CA ASP A 35 -14.72 18.50 -11.08
C ASP A 35 -13.65 19.33 -10.36
N GLU A 36 -12.59 19.63 -11.11
CA GLU A 36 -11.42 20.33 -10.61
C GLU A 36 -11.72 21.77 -10.14
N ALA A 37 -12.66 22.47 -10.80
CA ALA A 37 -13.02 23.83 -10.42
C ALA A 37 -13.68 23.85 -9.03
N THR A 38 -14.58 22.90 -8.78
CA THR A 38 -15.24 22.71 -7.48
C THR A 38 -14.21 22.45 -6.37
N ILE A 39 -13.19 21.62 -6.61
CA ILE A 39 -12.14 21.35 -5.62
C ILE A 39 -11.32 22.61 -5.32
N ASN A 40 -11.01 23.41 -6.35
CA ASN A 40 -10.19 24.61 -6.20
C ASN A 40 -10.93 25.76 -5.49
N GLU A 41 -12.22 25.91 -5.76
CA GLU A 41 -13.03 27.02 -5.25
C GLU A 41 -13.62 26.74 -3.86
N ASN A 42 -13.77 25.46 -3.47
CA ASN A 42 -14.35 25.10 -2.18
C ASN A 42 -13.33 25.27 -1.02
N GLU A 43 -13.63 26.18 -0.10
CA GLU A 43 -12.82 26.44 1.10
C GLU A 43 -12.62 25.19 1.97
N GLU A 44 -13.64 24.33 2.06
CA GLU A 44 -13.57 23.07 2.80
C GLU A 44 -12.51 22.14 2.22
N LEU A 45 -12.31 22.14 0.89
CA LEU A 45 -11.35 21.28 0.16
C LEU A 45 -9.98 21.95 -0.07
N SER A 46 -9.77 23.17 0.41
CA SER A 46 -8.52 23.92 0.19
C SER A 46 -7.26 23.19 0.67
N PHE A 47 -7.38 22.23 1.60
CA PHE A 47 -6.27 21.38 2.04
C PHE A 47 -5.71 20.45 0.94
N LEU A 48 -6.45 20.25 -0.16
CA LEU A 48 -6.02 19.47 -1.32
C LEU A 48 -5.19 20.27 -2.34
N ASN A 49 -5.19 21.61 -2.23
CA ASN A 49 -4.52 22.49 -3.20
C ASN A 49 -3.03 22.64 -2.83
N VAL A 50 -2.25 21.58 -3.07
CA VAL A 50 -0.82 21.53 -2.77
C VAL A 50 0.00 21.68 -4.06
N GLU A 51 0.82 22.73 -4.16
CA GLU A 51 1.60 23.03 -5.36
C GLU A 51 2.83 22.11 -5.55
N VAL A 52 3.05 21.67 -6.79
CA VAL A 52 4.24 20.92 -7.22
C VAL A 52 5.39 21.90 -7.50
N ASN A 53 6.42 21.91 -6.64
CA ASN A 53 7.50 22.91 -6.74
C ASN A 53 8.89 22.33 -7.08
N SER A 54 9.04 21.01 -7.23
CA SER A 54 10.36 20.40 -7.45
C SER A 54 10.39 19.36 -8.58
N LYS A 55 11.58 19.18 -9.18
CA LYS A 55 11.82 18.12 -10.19
C LYS A 55 11.58 16.73 -9.63
N LEU A 56 11.83 16.53 -8.33
CA LEU A 56 11.65 15.26 -7.64
C LEU A 56 10.18 14.91 -7.50
N MET A 57 9.33 15.88 -7.10
CA MET A 57 7.88 15.70 -7.05
C MET A 57 7.30 15.33 -8.41
N LYS A 58 7.79 15.93 -9.51
CA LYS A 58 7.37 15.55 -10.87
C LYS A 58 7.73 14.11 -11.23
N ARG A 59 8.87 13.59 -10.75
CA ARG A 59 9.25 12.17 -10.95
C ARG A 59 8.36 11.26 -10.13
N ILE A 60 8.19 11.58 -8.85
CA ILE A 60 7.31 10.84 -7.94
C ILE A 60 5.87 10.81 -8.49
N ALA A 61 5.37 11.92 -9.04
CA ALA A 61 4.06 11.99 -9.69
C ALA A 61 3.93 11.00 -10.85
N LYS A 62 4.97 10.89 -11.68
CA LYS A 62 4.97 9.94 -12.80
C LYS A 62 4.97 8.49 -12.31
N ASP A 63 5.80 8.17 -11.32
CA ASP A 63 5.87 6.81 -10.76
C ASP A 63 4.55 6.44 -10.07
N LEU A 64 3.97 7.40 -9.32
CA LEU A 64 2.65 7.28 -8.72
C LEU A 64 1.58 7.00 -9.77
N GLN A 65 1.53 7.80 -10.85
CA GLN A 65 0.52 7.64 -11.90
C GLN A 65 0.49 6.21 -12.45
N VAL A 66 1.66 5.61 -12.67
CA VAL A 66 1.76 4.22 -13.13
C VAL A 66 1.17 3.25 -12.09
N ILE A 67 1.59 3.38 -10.83
CA ILE A 67 1.09 2.54 -9.73
C ILE A 67 -0.41 2.71 -9.55
N SER A 68 -0.90 3.94 -9.66
CA SER A 68 -2.30 4.31 -9.54
C SER A 68 -3.14 3.66 -10.64
N ASP A 69 -2.68 3.74 -11.89
CA ASP A 69 -3.37 3.14 -13.04
C ASP A 69 -3.44 1.60 -12.95
N ASP A 70 -2.38 0.97 -12.45
CA ASP A 70 -2.32 -0.48 -12.24
C ASP A 70 -3.22 -0.89 -11.06
N PHE A 71 -3.13 -0.18 -9.94
CA PHE A 71 -3.95 -0.45 -8.77
C PHE A 71 -5.44 -0.26 -9.07
N ALA A 72 -5.82 0.81 -9.78
CA ALA A 72 -7.22 1.09 -10.14
C ALA A 72 -7.88 -0.06 -10.93
N LYS A 73 -7.09 -0.85 -11.68
CA LYS A 73 -7.56 -2.01 -12.45
C LYS A 73 -7.48 -3.34 -11.70
N SER A 74 -6.88 -3.34 -10.51
CA SER A 74 -6.65 -4.56 -9.71
C SER A 74 -7.92 -5.03 -8.98
N SER A 75 -7.94 -6.31 -8.60
CA SER A 75 -9.03 -6.85 -7.76
C SER A 75 -8.99 -6.31 -6.33
N GLU A 76 -7.80 -5.93 -5.88
CA GLU A 76 -7.48 -5.36 -4.59
C GLU A 76 -8.17 -4.01 -4.40
N ARG A 77 -8.25 -3.19 -5.46
CA ARG A 77 -8.99 -1.92 -5.47
C ARG A 77 -10.45 -2.10 -5.06
N PHE A 78 -11.13 -3.13 -5.56
CA PHE A 78 -12.52 -3.41 -5.22
C PHE A 78 -12.70 -3.66 -3.71
N ARG A 79 -11.78 -4.42 -3.11
CA ARG A 79 -11.79 -4.69 -1.65
C ARG A 79 -11.55 -3.42 -0.83
N VAL A 80 -10.72 -2.50 -1.34
CA VAL A 80 -10.50 -1.20 -0.70
C VAL A 80 -11.76 -0.34 -0.72
N LEU A 81 -12.45 -0.26 -1.87
CA LEU A 81 -13.72 0.46 -1.99
C LEU A 81 -14.77 -0.10 -1.03
N GLU A 82 -14.94 -1.42 -0.99
CA GLU A 82 -15.89 -2.09 -0.10
C GLU A 82 -15.61 -1.75 1.37
N LYS A 83 -14.33 -1.82 1.80
CA LYS A 83 -13.95 -1.45 3.17
C LYS A 83 -14.17 0.03 3.47
N ALA A 84 -13.86 0.93 2.53
CA ALA A 84 -14.07 2.36 2.71
C ALA A 84 -15.55 2.70 2.93
N GLN A 85 -16.46 1.99 2.25
CA GLN A 85 -17.91 2.15 2.42
C GLN A 85 -18.41 1.72 3.81
N GLN A 86 -17.74 0.75 4.45
CA GLN A 86 -18.13 0.21 5.77
C GLN A 86 -17.73 1.11 6.94
N VAL A 87 -16.90 2.13 6.72
CA VAL A 87 -16.49 3.04 7.80
C VAL A 87 -17.71 3.80 8.32
N ASN A 88 -17.97 3.79 9.63
CA ASN A 88 -18.99 4.64 10.22
C ASN A 88 -18.35 5.98 10.60
N PHE A 89 -19.03 7.10 10.30
CA PHE A 89 -18.60 8.45 10.68
C PHE A 89 -19.16 8.90 12.05
N ASP A 90 -20.11 8.15 12.61
CA ASP A 90 -20.69 8.44 13.92
C ASP A 90 -19.67 8.16 15.03
N ASN A 91 -19.38 9.17 15.86
CA ASN A 91 -18.50 9.08 17.03
C ASN A 91 -17.04 8.64 16.73
N VAL A 92 -16.54 8.87 15.50
CA VAL A 92 -15.14 8.56 15.16
C VAL A 92 -14.19 9.42 15.99
N ASN A 93 -13.30 8.76 16.73
CA ASN A 93 -12.17 9.40 17.39
C ASN A 93 -10.85 8.90 16.78
N TYR A 94 -9.78 9.64 17.04
CA TYR A 94 -8.47 9.36 16.46
C TYR A 94 -7.87 8.02 16.91
N GLU A 95 -8.15 7.55 18.13
CA GLU A 95 -7.55 6.34 18.67
C GLU A 95 -8.16 5.07 18.06
N ASP A 96 -9.48 5.02 17.93
CA ASP A 96 -10.17 3.91 17.24
C ASP A 96 -9.74 3.83 15.78
N PHE A 97 -9.63 5.00 15.14
CA PHE A 97 -9.11 5.14 13.79
C PHE A 97 -7.66 4.64 13.65
N ARG A 98 -6.77 5.07 14.56
CA ARG A 98 -5.37 4.65 14.58
C ARG A 98 -5.24 3.14 14.82
N GLY A 99 -6.06 2.59 15.71
CA GLY A 99 -6.16 1.15 15.97
C GLY A 99 -6.51 0.36 14.71
N PHE A 100 -7.54 0.81 13.99
CA PHE A 100 -7.95 0.22 12.72
C PHE A 100 -6.81 0.22 11.68
N LEU A 101 -6.13 1.36 11.49
CA LEU A 101 -5.01 1.43 10.53
C LEU A 101 -3.79 0.60 10.98
N ASN A 102 -3.55 0.47 12.28
CA ASN A 102 -2.47 -0.38 12.79
C ASN A 102 -2.69 -1.85 12.43
N GLU A 103 -3.95 -2.31 12.36
CA GLU A 103 -4.25 -3.68 11.98
C GLU A 103 -3.81 -4.01 10.54
N LEU A 104 -3.91 -3.05 9.61
CA LEU A 104 -3.41 -3.20 8.23
C LEU A 104 -1.90 -3.53 8.19
N PHE A 105 -1.15 -3.00 9.15
CA PHE A 105 0.30 -3.13 9.25
C PHE A 105 0.77 -4.08 10.35
N ARG A 106 -0.11 -4.92 10.88
CA ARG A 106 0.23 -5.89 11.94
C ARG A 106 1.42 -6.79 11.56
N ASP A 107 1.45 -7.23 10.30
CA ASP A 107 2.52 -8.09 9.76
C ASP A 107 3.67 -7.30 9.11
N GLY A 108 3.75 -6.00 9.38
CA GLY A 108 4.77 -5.11 8.81
C GLY A 108 4.26 -4.24 7.66
N ILE A 109 5.09 -3.26 7.31
CA ILE A 109 4.87 -2.26 6.25
C ILE A 109 5.53 -2.75 4.96
N THR A 110 4.74 -2.82 3.89
CA THR A 110 5.21 -3.08 2.52
C THR A 110 4.73 -1.97 1.60
N ARG A 111 5.37 -1.83 0.44
CA ARG A 111 5.01 -0.82 -0.55
C ARG A 111 3.55 -0.97 -1.00
N GLU A 112 3.12 -2.20 -1.24
CA GLU A 112 1.76 -2.53 -1.67
C GLU A 112 0.73 -2.13 -0.60
N LYS A 113 1.03 -2.38 0.69
CA LYS A 113 0.18 -1.95 1.80
C LYS A 113 0.13 -0.42 1.94
N ILE A 114 1.21 0.28 1.58
CA ILE A 114 1.21 1.76 1.53
C ILE A 114 0.23 2.23 0.45
N VAL A 115 0.28 1.69 -0.77
CA VAL A 115 -0.67 2.06 -1.83
C VAL A 115 -2.11 1.80 -1.39
N VAL A 116 -2.38 0.61 -0.85
CA VAL A 116 -3.70 0.24 -0.30
C VAL A 116 -4.16 1.25 0.77
N LEU A 117 -3.26 1.67 1.66
CA LEU A 117 -3.56 2.66 2.69
C LEU A 117 -3.95 4.00 2.06
N PHE A 118 -3.13 4.55 1.15
CA PHE A 118 -3.43 5.86 0.55
C PHE A 118 -4.78 5.86 -0.16
N TYR A 119 -5.06 4.83 -0.97
CA TYR A 119 -6.35 4.70 -1.64
C TYR A 119 -7.52 4.58 -0.66
N PHE A 120 -7.38 3.74 0.37
CA PHE A 120 -8.39 3.61 1.41
C PHE A 120 -8.68 4.94 2.09
N CYS A 121 -7.65 5.68 2.50
CA CYS A 121 -7.78 6.97 3.15
C CYS A 121 -8.46 7.99 2.23
N SER A 122 -8.03 8.07 0.97
CA SER A 122 -8.62 8.96 -0.04
C SER A 122 -10.11 8.67 -0.25
N ASP A 123 -10.49 7.41 -0.40
CA ASP A 123 -11.90 7.01 -0.56
C ASP A 123 -12.76 7.38 0.65
N VAL A 124 -12.22 7.21 1.85
CA VAL A 124 -12.92 7.58 3.08
C VAL A 124 -13.13 9.08 3.16
N VAL A 125 -12.16 9.90 2.74
CA VAL A 125 -12.30 11.36 2.66
C VAL A 125 -13.37 11.75 1.64
N VAL A 126 -13.35 11.17 0.44
CA VAL A 126 -14.38 11.44 -0.60
C VAL A 126 -15.78 11.06 -0.11
N ARG A 127 -15.92 9.91 0.55
CA ARG A 127 -17.19 9.48 1.13
C ARG A 127 -17.65 10.39 2.26
N ALA A 128 -16.72 10.88 3.08
CA ALA A 128 -17.02 11.80 4.17
C ALA A 128 -17.59 13.12 3.65
N TYR A 129 -17.03 13.64 2.55
CA TYR A 129 -17.53 14.85 1.88
C TYR A 129 -18.98 14.72 1.39
N SER A 130 -19.38 13.53 0.95
CA SER A 130 -20.77 13.27 0.51
C SER A 130 -21.72 12.92 1.66
N SER A 131 -21.26 12.96 2.90
CA SER A 131 -22.04 12.60 4.09
C SER A 131 -22.31 13.84 4.97
N PRO A 132 -23.22 13.78 5.96
CA PRO A 132 -23.44 14.88 6.91
C PRO A 132 -22.26 15.19 7.84
N PHE A 133 -21.10 14.55 7.64
CA PHE A 133 -19.90 14.71 8.44
C PHE A 133 -19.25 16.07 8.21
N LYS A 134 -19.15 16.89 9.26
CA LYS A 134 -18.73 18.31 9.16
C LYS A 134 -17.24 18.56 9.37
N GLU A 135 -16.47 17.51 9.66
CA GLU A 135 -15.09 17.60 10.14
C GLU A 135 -14.10 17.04 9.10
N LEU A 136 -14.38 17.26 7.81
CA LEU A 136 -13.62 16.66 6.70
C LEU A 136 -12.12 16.97 6.77
N ARG A 137 -11.77 18.25 7.01
CA ARG A 137 -10.38 18.68 7.20
C ARG A 137 -9.71 17.93 8.34
N ARG A 138 -10.39 17.80 9.48
CA ARG A 138 -9.86 17.10 10.65
C ARG A 138 -9.64 15.62 10.37
N LEU A 139 -10.54 14.98 9.62
CA LEU A 139 -10.37 13.59 9.18
C LEU A 139 -9.15 13.44 8.26
N PHE A 140 -8.98 14.34 7.29
CA PHE A 140 -7.80 14.37 6.43
C PHE A 140 -6.50 14.56 7.24
N GLU A 141 -6.51 15.47 8.21
CA GLU A 141 -5.36 15.71 9.09
C GLU A 141 -5.03 14.49 9.95
N TRP A 142 -6.02 13.75 10.45
CA TRP A 142 -5.79 12.48 11.16
C TRP A 142 -5.13 11.43 10.28
N PHE A 143 -5.59 11.26 9.04
CA PHE A 143 -4.95 10.40 8.06
C PHE A 143 -3.50 10.83 7.81
N LEU A 144 -3.30 12.12 7.54
CA LEU A 144 -2.00 12.68 7.23
C LEU A 144 -1.02 12.51 8.40
N THR A 145 -1.42 12.81 9.63
CA THR A 145 -0.60 12.59 10.83
C THR A 145 -0.21 11.13 10.97
N TYR A 146 -1.16 10.20 10.82
CA TYR A 146 -0.84 8.78 10.88
C TYR A 146 0.18 8.36 9.81
N ILE A 147 -0.02 8.80 8.57
CA ILE A 147 0.86 8.47 7.44
C ILE A 147 2.25 9.06 7.68
N ILE A 148 2.38 10.32 8.10
CA ILE A 148 3.67 10.94 8.41
C ILE A 148 4.38 10.18 9.53
N ASP A 149 3.69 9.90 10.64
CA ASP A 149 4.28 9.31 11.83
C ASP A 149 4.72 7.85 11.62
N ARG A 150 3.96 7.08 10.84
CA ARG A 150 4.21 5.64 10.66
C ARG A 150 4.86 5.33 9.34
N ILE A 151 4.26 5.80 8.25
CA ILE A 151 4.75 5.54 6.90
C ILE A 151 5.94 6.44 6.61
N GLY A 152 5.93 7.71 7.01
CA GLY A 152 7.04 8.64 6.82
C GLY A 152 8.33 8.13 7.48
N THR A 153 8.27 7.64 8.73
CA THR A 153 9.44 7.02 9.38
C THR A 153 9.94 5.78 8.62
N TRP A 154 9.03 4.93 8.15
CA TRP A 154 9.43 3.76 7.35
C TRP A 154 10.06 4.18 6.02
N VAL A 155 9.46 5.15 5.31
CA VAL A 155 9.95 5.68 4.03
C VAL A 155 11.33 6.31 4.19
N LEU A 156 11.56 7.07 5.26
CA LEU A 156 12.86 7.65 5.57
C LEU A 156 13.94 6.57 5.71
N ASN A 157 13.64 5.49 6.43
CA ASN A 157 14.54 4.34 6.59
C ASN A 157 14.80 3.57 5.28
N HIS A 158 13.95 3.74 4.27
CA HIS A 158 14.07 3.10 2.95
C HIS A 158 14.58 4.06 1.87
N GLY A 159 15.13 5.22 2.27
CA GLY A 159 15.78 6.18 1.38
C GLY A 159 14.83 7.13 0.65
N GLY A 160 13.61 7.32 1.17
CA GLY A 160 12.68 8.33 0.68
C GLY A 160 11.66 7.83 -0.36
N TRP A 161 10.70 8.70 -0.67
CA TRP A 161 9.57 8.38 -1.55
C TRP A 161 9.99 8.01 -2.97
N SER A 162 11.07 8.60 -3.48
CA SER A 162 11.58 8.30 -4.82
C SER A 162 12.01 6.85 -4.98
N ILE A 163 12.58 6.23 -3.94
CA ILE A 163 12.97 4.83 -3.95
C ILE A 163 11.75 3.94 -3.70
N VAL A 164 10.90 4.32 -2.74
CA VAL A 164 9.71 3.56 -2.36
C VAL A 164 8.73 3.42 -3.54
N LEU A 165 8.51 4.50 -4.31
CA LEU A 165 7.61 4.50 -5.47
C LEU A 165 8.34 4.19 -6.79
N GLY A 166 9.61 4.53 -6.95
CA GLY A 166 10.35 4.25 -8.19
C GLY A 166 10.66 2.76 -8.43
N THR A 167 10.57 1.92 -7.41
CA THR A 167 10.93 0.49 -7.51
C THR A 167 9.75 -0.43 -7.87
N TYR A 168 8.54 0.08 -8.16
CA TYR A 168 7.45 -0.78 -8.66
C TYR A 168 7.77 -1.41 -10.04
N MET A 169 8.88 -1.01 -10.67
CA MET A 169 9.53 -1.73 -11.78
C MET A 169 10.25 -3.03 -11.34
N VAL A 170 9.61 -3.88 -10.55
CA VAL A 170 9.91 -5.31 -10.58
C VAL A 170 8.71 -5.99 -11.21
N PRO A 171 8.74 -6.23 -12.54
CA PRO A 171 7.63 -6.87 -13.23
C PRO A 171 7.34 -8.25 -12.61
N ALA A 172 6.11 -8.72 -12.79
CA ALA A 172 5.51 -9.94 -12.23
C ALA A 172 6.33 -11.25 -12.37
N PHE A 173 7.50 -11.24 -13.00
CA PHE A 173 8.39 -12.38 -13.19
C PHE A 173 9.11 -12.86 -11.91
N THR A 174 9.22 -12.05 -10.85
CA THR A 174 9.85 -12.51 -9.60
C THR A 174 8.97 -13.50 -8.83
N GLN A 175 7.64 -13.35 -8.89
CA GLN A 175 6.69 -14.32 -8.32
C GLN A 175 6.88 -15.70 -8.95
N SER A 176 7.00 -15.78 -10.28
CA SER A 176 7.19 -17.04 -11.01
C SER A 176 8.45 -17.79 -10.60
N ILE A 177 9.57 -17.10 -10.36
CA ILE A 177 10.85 -17.75 -9.99
C ILE A 177 10.72 -18.51 -8.65
N PHE A 178 9.98 -17.96 -7.67
CA PHE A 178 9.75 -18.64 -6.38
C PHE A 178 8.82 -19.85 -6.52
N TYR A 179 7.80 -19.79 -7.40
CA TYR A 179 6.94 -20.95 -7.71
C TYR A 179 7.72 -22.08 -8.39
N TRP A 180 8.63 -21.75 -9.32
CA TRP A 180 9.49 -22.74 -9.97
C TRP A 180 10.45 -23.42 -8.98
N LEU A 181 11.11 -22.64 -8.12
CA LEU A 181 12.01 -23.19 -7.10
C LEU A 181 11.28 -24.06 -6.07
N GLY A 182 10.09 -23.65 -5.62
CA GLY A 182 9.25 -24.43 -4.72
C GLY A 182 8.76 -25.75 -5.35
N SER A 183 8.39 -25.73 -6.63
CA SER A 183 7.94 -26.94 -7.35
C SER A 183 9.07 -27.97 -7.52
N ALA A 184 10.29 -27.53 -7.84
CA ALA A 184 11.44 -28.43 -7.98
C ALA A 184 11.82 -29.11 -6.65
N ALA A 185 11.75 -28.37 -5.54
CA ALA A 185 11.99 -28.93 -4.21
C ALA A 185 10.92 -29.97 -3.82
N LEU A 186 9.64 -29.71 -4.14
CA LEU A 186 8.55 -30.65 -3.90
C LEU A 186 8.73 -31.94 -4.71
N VAL A 187 9.10 -31.84 -5.99
CA VAL A 187 9.35 -33.01 -6.85
C VAL A 187 10.54 -33.83 -6.34
N MET A 188 11.65 -33.19 -5.96
CA MET A 188 12.79 -33.89 -5.36
C MET A 188 12.43 -34.59 -4.05
N PHE A 189 11.61 -33.95 -3.20
CA PHE A 189 11.12 -34.55 -1.97
C PHE A 189 10.23 -35.77 -2.21
N ILE A 190 9.33 -35.71 -3.20
CA ILE A 190 8.47 -36.84 -3.60
C ILE A 190 9.33 -38.01 -4.12
N ILE A 191 10.33 -37.74 -4.97
CA ILE A 191 11.26 -38.77 -5.48
C ILE A 191 12.05 -39.41 -4.33
N PHE A 192 12.52 -38.61 -3.36
CA PHE A 192 13.25 -39.11 -2.20
C PHE A 192 12.38 -40.03 -1.33
N ILE A 193 11.12 -39.64 -1.06
CA ILE A 193 10.17 -40.48 -0.33
C ILE A 193 9.84 -41.76 -1.10
N ALA A 194 9.61 -41.66 -2.42
CA ALA A 194 9.33 -42.82 -3.26
C ALA A 194 10.51 -43.81 -3.27
N ASN A 195 11.74 -43.32 -3.40
CA ASN A 195 12.95 -44.16 -3.38
C ASN A 195 13.16 -44.82 -2.00
N LYS A 196 12.95 -44.08 -0.91
CA LYS A 196 13.00 -44.62 0.45
C LYS A 196 11.92 -45.70 0.70
N SER A 197 10.72 -45.51 0.17
CA SER A 197 9.62 -46.47 0.29
C SER A 197 9.81 -47.74 -0.55
N SER A 198 10.50 -47.62 -1.69
CA SER A 198 10.88 -48.75 -2.54
C SER A 198 11.97 -49.59 -1.86
N LEU A 199 12.97 -48.92 -1.25
CA LEU A 199 14.01 -49.57 -0.46
C LEU A 199 13.43 -50.29 0.77
N SER A 200 12.48 -49.69 1.50
CA SER A 200 11.88 -50.36 2.66
C SER A 200 11.03 -51.59 2.30
N ARG A 201 10.36 -51.59 1.13
CA ARG A 201 9.67 -52.79 0.62
C ARG A 201 10.63 -53.89 0.21
N PHE A 202 11.80 -53.56 -0.31
CA PHE A 202 12.82 -54.53 -0.69
C PHE A 202 13.44 -55.20 0.55
N TYR A 203 13.70 -54.45 1.62
CA TYR A 203 14.22 -54.99 2.89
C TYR A 203 13.17 -55.78 3.70
N SER A 204 11.88 -55.49 3.53
CA SER A 204 10.80 -56.22 4.22
C SER A 204 10.37 -57.51 3.50
N GLY A 205 10.91 -57.79 2.30
CA GLY A 205 10.47 -58.88 1.43
C GLY A 205 11.14 -60.24 1.67
N ASP A 206 12.31 -60.29 2.30
CA ASP A 206 13.15 -61.50 2.38
C ASP A 206 13.30 -62.09 3.80
N PHE A 207 12.25 -62.05 4.62
CA PHE A 207 12.24 -62.77 5.91
C PHE A 207 10.93 -63.51 6.20
N LYS A 208 10.42 -64.26 5.21
CA LYS A 208 9.42 -65.33 5.43
C LYS A 208 9.53 -66.45 4.39
N LEU A 209 10.60 -67.24 4.45
CA LEU A 209 10.58 -68.66 4.08
C LEU A 209 11.37 -69.40 5.16
N SER A 210 10.69 -69.71 6.25
CA SER A 210 10.18 -71.05 6.58
C SER A 210 11.28 -72.01 6.99
N VAL A 211 11.41 -72.11 8.32
CA VAL A 211 11.87 -73.29 9.05
C VAL A 211 11.34 -74.56 8.40
N THR A 212 12.24 -75.50 8.09
CA THR A 212 12.01 -76.95 8.20
C THR A 212 13.33 -77.56 8.62
#